data_AF-A0A7X7DRX6-F1
#
_entry.id   AF-A0A7X7DRX6-F1
#
_cell.length_a   1.000
_cell.length_b   1.000
_cell.length_c   1.000
_cell.angle_alpha   90.00
_cell.angle_beta   90.00
_cell.angle_gamma   90.00
#
_symmetry.space_group_name_H-M   'P 1'
#
loop_
_entity.id
_entity.type
_entity.pdbx_description
1 polymer ?
#
loop_
_entity_poly.entity_id
_entity_poly.type
_entity_poly.pdbx_seq_one_letter_code
_entity_poly.pdbx_strand_id
1 'polypeptide(L)'
;VVDDLSMSSPTHKVDCFKNKVALEIEWNNKDPFYDRDLNNFRLLFDLRAISAGVIITRCDDLQDIFNDLGRGSSYGASTTHMRKLLPKIEGGSGGGCPVLVFGITKHLYEEDDHV
;
A
#
# COMPACT_ATOMS: atom_id res chain seq x y z
N VAL A 1 -8.67 -16.02 10.84
CA VAL A 1 -8.77 -16.44 12.25
C VAL A 1 -8.04 -15.39 13.06
N VAL A 2 -8.76 -14.67 13.92
CA VAL A 2 -8.19 -13.74 14.89
C VAL A 2 -8.69 -14.23 16.24
N ASP A 3 -7.79 -14.56 17.16
CA ASP A 3 -8.12 -14.99 18.54
C ASP A 3 -9.16 -16.13 18.65
N ASP A 4 -8.98 -17.23 17.90
CA ASP A 4 -9.87 -18.43 17.87
C ASP A 4 -11.35 -18.19 17.48
N LEU A 5 -11.70 -16.96 17.09
CA LEU A 5 -12.99 -16.61 16.50
C LEU A 5 -12.83 -16.46 14.98
N SER A 6 -13.43 -17.39 14.23
CA SER A 6 -13.50 -17.29 12.77
C SER A 6 -14.62 -16.34 12.38
N MET A 7 -14.28 -15.08 12.10
CA MET A 7 -15.17 -14.17 11.38
C MET A 7 -14.89 -14.29 9.89
N SER A 8 -15.86 -14.74 9.10
CA SER A 8 -15.80 -14.61 7.65
C SER A 8 -16.12 -13.17 7.28
N SER A 9 -15.12 -12.37 6.88
CA SER A 9 -15.38 -11.09 6.24
C SER A 9 -15.70 -11.33 4.76
N PRO A 10 -16.69 -10.64 4.17
CA PRO A 10 -16.97 -10.69 2.73
C PRO A 10 -15.94 -9.89 1.90
N THR A 11 -14.79 -9.56 2.47
CA THR A 11 -13.84 -8.59 1.91
C THR A 11 -12.63 -9.27 1.28
N HIS A 12 -11.86 -8.52 0.48
CA HIS A 12 -10.61 -9.03 -0.08
C HIS A 12 -9.61 -9.35 1.04
N LYS A 13 -8.82 -10.41 0.86
CA LYS A 13 -7.71 -10.72 1.77
C LYS A 13 -6.67 -9.61 1.67
N VAL A 14 -6.18 -9.17 2.81
CA VAL A 14 -4.99 -8.32 2.92
C VAL A 14 -3.74 -9.16 2.67
N ASP A 15 -2.69 -8.57 2.10
CA ASP A 15 -1.43 -9.28 1.83
C ASP A 15 -0.84 -9.91 3.09
N CYS A 16 -0.81 -9.14 4.18
CA CYS A 16 -0.24 -9.54 5.46
C CYS A 16 -1.12 -9.09 6.64
N PHE A 17 -1.17 -9.91 7.69
CA PHE A 17 -1.89 -9.59 8.92
C PHE A 17 -1.15 -10.10 10.15
N LYS A 18 -1.03 -9.26 11.19
CA LYS A 18 -0.51 -9.66 12.50
C LYS A 18 -1.06 -8.75 13.60
N ASN A 19 -1.53 -9.32 14.70
CA ASN A 19 -1.96 -8.58 15.90
C ASN A 19 -2.87 -7.36 15.60
N LYS A 20 -3.90 -7.56 14.77
CA LYS A 20 -4.83 -6.50 14.32
C LYS A 20 -4.19 -5.39 13.48
N VAL A 21 -3.05 -5.63 12.86
CA VAL A 21 -2.48 -4.75 11.84
C VAL A 21 -2.58 -5.46 10.49
N ALA A 22 -3.24 -4.82 9.53
CA ALA A 22 -3.23 -5.24 8.14
C ALA A 22 -2.16 -4.48 7.36
N LEU A 23 -1.49 -5.17 6.45
CA LEU A 23 -0.46 -4.61 5.59
C LEU A 23 -0.77 -4.96 4.13
N GLU A 24 -0.67 -3.96 3.27
CA GLU A 24 -0.73 -4.09 1.81
C GLU A 24 0.59 -3.58 1.20
N ILE A 25 1.15 -4.34 0.24
CA ILE A 25 2.39 -4.00 -0.44
C ILE A 25 2.07 -3.65 -1.89
N GLU A 26 2.16 -2.38 -2.21
CA GLU A 26 1.75 -1.84 -3.50
C GLU A 26 2.97 -1.36 -4.29
N TRP A 27 3.38 -2.17 -5.28
CA TRP A 27 4.63 -1.91 -6.03
C TRP A 27 4.43 -1.40 -7.45
N ASN A 28 3.46 -1.91 -8.22
CA ASN A 28 3.36 -1.58 -9.64
C ASN A 28 1.97 -1.75 -10.30
N ASN A 29 0.91 -1.98 -9.54
CA ASN A 29 -0.36 -2.40 -10.13
C ASN A 29 -1.12 -1.21 -10.76
N LYS A 30 -1.92 -1.43 -11.82
CA LYS A 30 -2.70 -0.38 -12.55
C LYS A 30 -4.21 -0.55 -12.33
N ASP A 31 -4.82 0.40 -11.60
CA ASP A 31 -6.25 0.63 -11.26
C ASP A 31 -7.14 -0.53 -10.71
N PRO A 32 -8.02 -0.28 -9.70
CA PRO A 32 -8.09 0.81 -8.71
C PRO A 32 -7.64 0.30 -7.33
N PHE A 33 -6.33 0.16 -7.12
CA PHE A 33 -5.80 -0.56 -5.95
C PHE A 33 -6.00 0.20 -4.64
N TYR A 34 -5.54 1.46 -4.55
CA TYR A 34 -5.68 2.18 -3.27
C TYR A 34 -7.11 2.42 -2.82
N ASP A 35 -8.08 2.60 -3.72
CA ASP A 35 -9.48 2.72 -3.29
C ASP A 35 -9.99 1.40 -2.70
N ARG A 36 -9.62 0.27 -3.32
CA ARG A 36 -9.97 -1.06 -2.85
C ARG A 36 -9.32 -1.35 -1.50
N ASP A 37 -8.04 -1.05 -1.36
CA ASP A 37 -7.25 -1.37 -0.17
C ASP A 37 -7.67 -0.48 1.01
N LEU A 38 -7.84 0.83 0.78
CA LEU A 38 -8.35 1.76 1.81
C LEU A 38 -9.79 1.42 2.21
N ASN A 39 -10.66 1.04 1.26
CA ASN A 39 -11.99 0.56 1.58
C ASN A 39 -11.95 -0.77 2.37
N ASN A 40 -11.02 -1.67 2.06
CA ASN A 40 -10.84 -2.91 2.81
C ASN A 40 -10.40 -2.62 4.25
N PHE A 41 -9.44 -1.70 4.45
CA PHE A 41 -9.04 -1.25 5.79
C PHE A 41 -10.19 -0.63 6.57
N ARG A 42 -10.99 0.24 5.94
CA ARG A 42 -12.21 0.79 6.56
C ARG A 42 -13.12 -0.33 7.06
N LEU A 43 -13.48 -1.27 6.18
CA LEU A 43 -14.39 -2.36 6.54
C LEU A 43 -13.84 -3.25 7.65
N LEU A 44 -12.55 -3.61 7.58
CA LEU A 44 -11.90 -4.43 8.61
C LEU A 44 -11.80 -3.70 9.95
N PHE A 45 -11.61 -2.39 9.93
CA PHE A 45 -11.58 -1.55 11.12
C PHE A 45 -12.97 -1.41 11.76
N ASP A 46 -14.01 -1.16 10.95
CA ASP A 46 -15.41 -1.11 11.41
C ASP A 46 -15.84 -2.43 12.06
N LEU A 47 -15.37 -3.55 11.50
CA LEU A 47 -15.57 -4.89 12.06
C LEU A 47 -14.68 -5.21 13.27
N ARG A 48 -13.81 -4.27 13.70
CA ARG A 48 -12.83 -4.42 14.78
C ARG A 48 -11.83 -5.57 14.57
N ALA A 49 -11.66 -6.01 13.32
CA ALA A 49 -10.71 -7.05 12.92
C ALA A 49 -9.27 -6.50 12.84
N ILE A 50 -9.13 -5.22 12.48
CA ILE A 50 -7.87 -4.47 12.55
C ILE A 50 -8.03 -3.22 13.43
N SER A 51 -6.93 -2.73 13.94
CA SER A 51 -6.80 -1.45 14.63
C SER A 51 -6.09 -0.40 13.76
N ALA A 52 -5.29 -0.84 12.78
CA ALA A 52 -4.63 0.03 11.81
C ALA A 52 -4.34 -0.72 10.51
N GLY A 53 -4.33 0.02 9.40
CA GLY A 53 -3.81 -0.41 8.12
C GLY A 53 -2.42 0.16 7.85
N VAL A 54 -1.59 -0.59 7.14
CA VAL A 54 -0.27 -0.16 6.68
C VAL A 54 -0.18 -0.34 5.17
N ILE A 55 0.32 0.67 4.47
CA ILE A 55 0.66 0.56 3.04
C ILE A 55 2.16 0.76 2.88
N ILE A 56 2.81 -0.16 2.19
CA ILE A 56 4.16 0.03 1.68
C ILE A 56 4.05 0.31 0.18
N THR A 57 4.63 1.41 -0.28
CA THR A 57 4.67 1.79 -1.69
C THR A 57 5.97 2.52 -2.02
N ARG A 58 6.15 2.85 -3.29
CA ARG A 58 7.24 3.69 -3.78
C ARG A 58 6.87 5.17 -3.79
N CYS A 59 7.86 6.01 -3.52
CA CYS A 59 7.81 7.43 -3.81
C CYS A 59 8.01 7.71 -5.30
N ASP A 60 7.63 8.91 -5.72
CA ASP A 60 7.57 9.28 -7.13
C ASP A 60 8.97 9.41 -7.74
N ASP A 61 9.96 9.75 -6.91
CA ASP A 61 11.37 9.94 -7.25
C ASP A 61 12.10 8.65 -7.63
N LEU A 62 11.56 7.46 -7.30
CA LEU A 62 12.06 6.19 -7.81
C LEU A 62 11.89 6.07 -9.33
N GLN A 63 11.02 6.87 -9.93
CA GLN A 63 10.84 6.89 -11.38
C GLN A 63 12.14 7.21 -12.12
N ASP A 64 13.02 8.03 -11.54
CA ASP A 64 14.34 8.35 -12.10
C ASP A 64 15.16 7.05 -12.28
N ILE A 65 15.29 6.25 -11.21
CA ILE A 65 15.98 4.95 -11.23
C ILE A 65 15.37 4.01 -12.27
N PHE A 66 14.03 3.93 -12.33
CA PHE A 66 13.38 3.06 -13.32
C PHE A 66 13.62 3.51 -14.75
N ASN A 67 13.72 4.81 -15.01
CA ASN A 67 14.06 5.33 -16.32
C ASN A 67 15.50 4.96 -16.71
N ASP A 68 16.45 5.12 -15.80
CA ASP A 68 17.86 4.79 -16.02
C ASP A 68 18.06 3.28 -16.31
N LEU A 69 17.27 2.43 -15.65
CA LEU A 69 17.23 0.99 -15.91
C LEU A 69 16.45 0.58 -17.19
N GLY A 70 15.93 1.54 -17.96
CA GLY A 70 15.12 1.27 -19.16
C GLY A 70 13.74 0.66 -18.87
N ARG A 71 13.27 0.74 -17.61
CA ARG A 71 12.00 0.18 -17.10
C ARG A 71 10.92 1.23 -16.85
N GLY A 72 11.17 2.50 -17.19
CA GLY A 72 10.26 3.61 -16.88
C GLY A 72 8.80 3.38 -17.29
N SER A 73 8.56 2.79 -18.46
CA SER A 73 7.21 2.48 -18.96
C SER A 73 6.48 1.39 -18.15
N SER A 74 7.23 0.44 -17.57
CA SER A 74 6.70 -0.61 -16.71
C SER A 74 6.15 -0.04 -15.40
N TYR A 75 6.73 1.08 -14.94
CA TYR A 75 6.42 1.75 -13.68
C TYR A 75 5.86 3.16 -13.89
N GLY A 76 5.28 3.47 -15.05
CA GLY A 76 4.83 4.84 -15.35
C GLY A 76 3.68 5.34 -14.44
N ALA A 77 3.25 6.58 -14.65
CA ALA A 77 2.26 7.30 -13.83
C ALA A 77 0.87 6.63 -13.67
N SER A 78 0.57 5.57 -14.43
CA SER A 78 -0.67 4.79 -14.25
C SER A 78 -0.59 3.82 -13.07
N THR A 79 0.60 3.47 -12.61
CA THR A 79 0.86 2.47 -11.56
C THR A 79 0.74 3.07 -10.15
N THR A 80 0.83 2.26 -9.10
CA THR A 80 0.84 2.73 -7.71
C THR A 80 2.13 3.49 -7.33
N HIS A 81 1.98 4.62 -6.65
CA HIS A 81 3.03 5.50 -6.13
C HIS A 81 2.42 6.54 -5.17
N MET A 82 3.26 7.18 -4.35
CA MET A 82 2.84 8.07 -3.26
C MET A 82 1.91 9.20 -3.73
N ARG A 83 2.22 9.89 -4.84
CA ARG A 83 1.39 10.98 -5.37
C ARG A 83 -0.04 10.56 -5.71
N LYS A 84 -0.27 9.29 -6.03
CA LYS A 84 -1.63 8.74 -6.25
C LYS A 84 -2.35 8.37 -4.95
N LEU A 85 -1.60 8.02 -3.90
CA LEU A 85 -2.14 7.59 -2.61
C LEU A 85 -2.56 8.77 -1.74
N LEU A 86 -1.69 9.78 -1.60
CA LEU A 86 -1.90 10.89 -0.66
C LEU A 86 -3.26 11.59 -0.84
N PRO A 87 -3.70 11.96 -2.07
CA PRO A 87 -4.99 12.63 -2.25
C PRO A 87 -6.18 11.78 -1.80
N LYS A 88 -6.07 10.45 -1.82
CA LYS A 88 -7.13 9.52 -1.37
C LYS A 88 -7.19 9.45 0.14
N ILE A 89 -6.04 9.42 0.81
CA ILE A 89 -5.97 9.45 2.28
C ILE A 89 -6.48 10.80 2.79
N GLU A 90 -5.99 11.90 2.22
CA GLU A 90 -6.42 13.26 2.56
C GLU A 90 -7.90 13.48 2.25
N GLY A 91 -8.40 12.86 1.18
CA GLY A 91 -9.83 12.82 0.83
C GLY A 91 -10.69 11.94 1.73
N GLY A 92 -10.11 11.25 2.73
CA GLY A 92 -10.84 10.47 3.72
C GLY A 92 -11.20 9.04 3.31
N SER A 93 -10.59 8.48 2.27
CA SER A 93 -10.90 7.11 1.78
C SER A 93 -10.68 6.00 2.83
N GLY A 94 -9.83 6.24 3.84
CA GLY A 94 -9.64 5.32 4.97
C GLY A 94 -10.82 5.24 5.94
N GLY A 95 -11.81 6.15 5.83
CA GLY A 95 -13.09 6.06 6.55
C GLY A 95 -12.99 5.97 8.06
N GLY A 96 -11.97 6.59 8.66
CA GLY A 96 -11.72 6.57 10.11
C GLY A 96 -10.76 5.48 10.59
N CYS A 97 -10.38 4.53 9.72
CA CYS A 97 -9.28 3.62 10.01
C CYS A 97 -7.95 4.39 10.09
N PRO A 98 -7.15 4.25 11.16
CA PRO A 98 -5.79 4.75 11.18
C PRO A 98 -4.94 4.06 10.10
N VAL A 99 -4.32 4.85 9.21
CA VAL A 99 -3.47 4.35 8.13
C VAL A 99 -2.06 4.92 8.28
N LEU A 100 -1.06 4.03 8.33
CA LEU A 100 0.35 4.36 8.24
C LEU A 100 0.86 4.03 6.83
N VAL A 101 1.66 4.91 6.24
CA VAL A 101 2.22 4.71 4.91
C VAL A 101 3.73 4.80 4.94
N PHE A 102 4.41 3.82 4.34
CA PHE A 102 5.83 3.85 4.06
C PHE A 102 6.05 4.05 2.55
N GLY A 103 6.73 5.15 2.22
CA GLY A 103 7.19 5.43 0.87
C GLY A 103 8.68 5.12 0.74
N ILE A 104 9.04 4.16 -0.10
CA ILE A 104 10.43 3.87 -0.43
C ILE A 104 10.93 4.97 -1.35
N THR A 105 12.01 5.64 -0.98
CA THR A 105 12.60 6.80 -1.69
C THR A 105 13.91 6.42 -2.35
N LYS A 106 14.35 7.22 -3.33
CA LYS A 106 15.60 6.97 -4.04
C LYS A 106 16.84 7.15 -3.14
N HIS A 107 16.68 7.80 -1.98
CA HIS A 107 17.74 7.97 -0.99
C HIS A 107 18.18 6.65 -0.33
N LEU A 108 17.36 5.60 -0.44
CA LEU A 108 17.67 4.26 0.06
C LEU A 108 18.21 3.34 -1.03
N TYR A 109 18.40 3.84 -2.25
CA TYR A 109 18.99 3.07 -3.33
C TYR A 109 20.51 3.04 -3.18
N GLU A 110 21.05 1.84 -3.10
CA GLU A 110 22.49 1.57 -3.14
C GLU A 110 22.78 0.79 -4.42
N GLU A 111 23.68 1.31 -5.25
CA GLU A 111 24.21 0.55 -6.39
C GLU A 111 25.13 -0.53 -5.86
N ASP A 112 24.86 -1.77 -6.24
CA ASP A 112 25.71 -2.89 -5.86
C ASP A 112 26.91 -2.92 -6.82
N ASP A 113 27.98 -2.22 -6.43
CA ASP A 113 29.28 -2.21 -7.12
C ASP A 113 29.99 -3.56 -6.91
N HIS A 114 29.37 -4.65 -7.35
CA HIS A 114 30.05 -5.95 -7.48
C HIS A 114 30.99 -5.91 -8.68
N VAL A 115 32.17 -5.31 -8.47
CA VAL A 115 33.37 -5.48 -9.31
C VAL A 115 33.98 -6.86 -9.08
#